data_AF-A0A349D8X8-F1
#
_entry.id   AF-A0A349D8X8-F1
#
_cell.length_a   1.000
_cell.length_b   1.000
_cell.length_c   1.000
_cell.angle_alpha   90.00
_cell.angle_beta   90.00
_cell.angle_gamma   90.00
#
_symmetry.space_group_name_H-M   'P 1'
#
loop_
_entity.id
_entity.type
_entity.pdbx_description
1 polymer ?
#
loop_
_entity_poly.entity_id
_entity_poly.type
_entity_poly.pdbx_seq_one_letter_code
_entity_poly.pdbx_strand_id
1 'polypeptide(L)'
;MEEAEPPPPPTKTVQQRLNEGETPLAIFTDDNSFLDSLYGKTYEGGLIAYLNTSTGAGFVVAPSDLSTTYKWDHNPPAGGFTQTNDTLSAIGSGAANTSGIVDSLGAGANAASACTDLSQGGKTDWYLPSTDELTEAWRNLHKEGLGSFP
;
A
#
# COMPACT_ATOMS: atom_id res chain seq x y z
N MET A 1 35.31 -21.52 -37.91
CA MET A 1 35.27 -20.77 -36.64
C MET A 1 33.83 -20.41 -36.46
N GLU A 2 33.15 -21.09 -35.56
CA GLU A 2 31.76 -20.81 -35.20
C GLU A 2 31.84 -19.61 -34.25
N GLU A 3 31.45 -18.42 -34.73
CA GLU A 3 31.27 -17.28 -33.83
C GLU A 3 30.11 -17.62 -32.91
N ALA A 4 30.41 -17.84 -31.62
CA ALA A 4 29.39 -17.98 -30.60
C ALA A 4 28.58 -16.68 -30.56
N GLU A 5 27.26 -16.77 -30.71
CA GLU A 5 26.39 -15.61 -30.52
C GLU A 5 26.63 -15.00 -29.13
N PRO A 6 26.67 -13.65 -29.04
CA PRO A 6 26.83 -12.98 -27.75
C PRO A 6 25.69 -13.43 -26.81
N PRO A 7 25.97 -13.63 -25.51
CA PRO A 7 24.94 -14.05 -24.57
C PRO A 7 23.79 -13.04 -24.60
N PRO A 8 22.52 -13.51 -24.56
CA PRO A 8 21.38 -12.62 -24.55
C PRO A 8 21.51 -11.63 -23.38
N PRO A 9 21.12 -10.35 -23.57
CA PRO A 9 21.20 -9.37 -22.51
C PRO A 9 20.44 -9.85 -21.26
N PRO A 10 20.95 -9.56 -20.05
CA PRO A 10 20.31 -10.01 -18.83
C PRO A 10 18.89 -9.44 -18.72
N THR A 11 17.90 -10.32 -18.54
CA THR A 11 16.51 -9.93 -18.32
C THR A 11 16.41 -9.17 -16.99
N LYS A 12 15.91 -7.93 -17.04
CA LYS A 12 15.75 -7.11 -15.84
C LYS A 12 14.66 -7.70 -14.93
N THR A 13 14.93 -7.73 -13.63
CA THR A 13 13.91 -8.09 -12.63
C THR A 13 12.85 -7.00 -12.52
N VAL A 14 11.65 -7.36 -12.03
CA VAL A 14 10.56 -6.40 -11.77
C VAL A 14 11.03 -5.20 -10.92
N GLN A 15 11.80 -5.43 -9.86
CA GLN A 15 12.29 -4.34 -9.01
C GLN A 15 13.26 -3.41 -9.74
N GLN A 16 14.13 -3.94 -10.61
CA GLN A 16 15.04 -3.10 -11.40
C GLN A 16 14.27 -2.20 -12.37
N ARG A 17 13.23 -2.73 -13.01
CA ARG A 17 12.35 -1.96 -13.90
C ARG A 17 11.65 -0.82 -13.16
N LEU A 18 11.08 -1.10 -11.98
CA LEU A 18 10.49 -0.07 -11.11
C LEU A 18 11.50 1.01 -10.71
N ASN A 19 12.73 0.62 -10.35
CA ASN A 19 13.79 1.56 -9.96
C ASN A 19 14.28 2.44 -11.13
N GLU A 20 14.16 1.96 -12.36
CA GLU A 20 14.47 2.71 -13.57
C GLU A 20 13.31 3.62 -14.03
N GLY A 21 12.19 3.62 -13.31
CA GLY A 21 11.05 4.51 -13.54
C GLY A 21 9.91 3.91 -14.34
N GLU A 22 9.93 2.59 -14.63
CA GLU A 22 8.76 1.94 -15.20
C GLU A 22 7.61 1.87 -14.18
N THR A 23 6.39 2.07 -14.65
CA THR A 23 5.20 1.96 -13.79
C THR A 23 4.79 0.49 -13.64
N PRO A 24 4.09 0.12 -12.55
CA PRO A 24 3.54 -1.22 -12.39
C PRO A 24 2.65 -1.64 -13.57
N LEU A 25 1.86 -0.71 -14.11
CA LEU A 25 1.03 -0.97 -15.29
C LEU A 25 1.87 -1.25 -16.53
N ALA A 26 2.96 -0.51 -16.75
CA ALA A 26 3.85 -0.74 -17.90
C ALA A 26 4.49 -2.14 -17.85
N ILE A 27 4.97 -2.54 -16.67
CA ILE A 27 5.54 -3.88 -16.44
C ILE A 27 4.50 -4.97 -16.69
N PHE A 28 3.28 -4.80 -16.17
CA PHE A 28 2.17 -5.73 -16.42
C PHE A 28 1.76 -5.78 -17.90
N THR A 29 1.78 -4.65 -18.61
CA THR A 29 1.38 -4.57 -20.02
C THR A 29 2.40 -5.26 -20.93
N ASP A 30 3.68 -5.17 -20.57
CA ASP A 30 4.78 -5.84 -21.27
C ASP A 30 4.69 -7.37 -21.13
N ASP A 31 4.42 -7.85 -19.91
CA ASP A 31 4.15 -9.27 -19.65
C ASP A 31 3.23 -9.42 -18.42
N ASN A 32 2.03 -9.93 -18.68
CA ASN A 32 0.99 -10.07 -17.67
C ASN A 32 1.31 -11.11 -16.59
N SER A 33 2.30 -11.99 -16.81
CA SER A 33 2.76 -12.96 -15.83
C SER A 33 3.49 -12.32 -14.65
N PHE A 34 3.89 -11.05 -14.78
CA PHE A 34 4.52 -10.30 -13.68
C PHE A 34 3.55 -9.78 -12.62
N LEU A 35 2.22 -9.95 -12.77
CA LEU A 35 1.26 -9.37 -11.83
C LEU A 35 1.54 -9.76 -10.37
N ASP A 36 1.69 -11.06 -10.10
CA ASP A 36 1.97 -11.54 -8.74
C ASP A 36 3.37 -11.13 -8.26
N SER A 37 4.32 -10.99 -9.20
CA SER A 37 5.69 -10.56 -8.92
C SER A 37 5.80 -9.06 -8.61
N LEU A 38 4.80 -8.25 -8.98
CA LEU A 38 4.72 -6.82 -8.63
C LEU A 38 4.39 -6.63 -7.17
N TYR A 39 3.53 -7.47 -6.59
CA TYR A 39 3.12 -7.31 -5.20
C TYR A 39 4.31 -7.48 -4.25
N GLY A 40 4.37 -6.60 -3.25
CA GLY A 40 5.48 -6.56 -2.29
C GLY A 40 6.77 -5.92 -2.82
N LYS A 41 6.81 -5.45 -4.07
CA LYS A 41 7.93 -4.64 -4.57
C LYS A 41 7.85 -3.22 -4.04
N THR A 42 9.03 -2.62 -3.82
CA THR A 42 9.12 -1.23 -3.38
C THR A 42 8.81 -0.31 -4.54
N TYR A 43 7.83 0.57 -4.36
CA TYR A 43 7.41 1.57 -5.32
C TYR A 43 6.80 2.75 -4.57
N GLU A 44 7.10 3.99 -5.00
CA GLU A 44 6.52 5.21 -4.41
C GLU A 44 6.63 5.29 -2.87
N GLY A 45 7.71 4.76 -2.30
CA GLY A 45 7.98 4.78 -0.86
C GLY A 45 7.33 3.65 -0.04
N GLY A 46 6.51 2.81 -0.66
CA GLY A 46 5.83 1.67 -0.01
C GLY A 46 5.95 0.36 -0.78
N LEU A 47 5.18 -0.63 -0.36
CA LEU A 47 5.07 -1.93 -1.01
C LEU A 47 3.80 -1.98 -1.87
N ILE A 48 3.90 -2.35 -3.14
CA ILE A 48 2.73 -2.47 -4.02
C ILE A 48 1.78 -3.53 -3.44
N ALA A 49 0.57 -3.11 -3.07
CA ALA A 49 -0.46 -3.99 -2.51
C ALA A 49 -1.60 -4.28 -3.49
N TYR A 50 -1.84 -3.35 -4.42
CA TYR A 50 -2.92 -3.46 -5.39
C TYR A 50 -2.60 -2.71 -6.68
N LEU A 51 -2.99 -3.29 -7.81
CA LEU A 51 -2.96 -2.68 -9.13
C LEU A 51 -4.24 -3.04 -9.89
N ASN A 52 -5.00 -2.02 -10.27
CA ASN A 52 -6.03 -2.13 -11.28
C ASN A 52 -5.35 -2.15 -12.66
N THR A 53 -5.29 -3.32 -13.28
CA THR A 53 -4.60 -3.54 -14.55
C THR A 53 -5.29 -2.88 -15.76
N SER A 54 -6.54 -2.43 -15.60
CA SER A 54 -7.27 -1.72 -16.67
C SER A 54 -7.02 -0.21 -16.64
N THR A 55 -6.83 0.38 -15.45
CA THR A 55 -6.70 1.84 -15.29
C THR A 55 -5.31 2.30 -14.85
N GLY A 56 -4.49 1.38 -14.33
CA GLY A 56 -3.21 1.70 -13.69
C GLY A 56 -3.34 2.26 -12.28
N ALA A 57 -4.56 2.47 -11.78
CA ALA A 57 -4.79 2.89 -10.40
C ALA A 57 -4.35 1.79 -9.44
N GLY A 58 -3.76 2.16 -8.31
CA GLY A 58 -3.27 1.21 -7.33
C GLY A 58 -2.89 1.92 -6.04
N PHE A 59 -2.46 1.15 -5.05
CA PHE A 59 -1.95 1.71 -3.82
C PHE A 59 -0.79 0.87 -3.28
N VAL A 60 0.01 1.53 -2.45
CA VAL A 60 1.13 0.95 -1.74
C VAL A 60 0.85 0.96 -0.23
N VAL A 61 1.39 0.00 0.48
CA VAL A 61 1.31 -0.07 1.94
C VAL A 61 2.64 0.38 2.54
N ALA A 62 2.59 1.13 3.64
CA ALA A 62 3.79 1.55 4.36
C ALA A 62 4.57 0.31 4.83
N PRO A 63 5.91 0.27 4.67
CA PRO A 63 6.70 -0.89 5.05
C PRO A 63 6.96 -0.99 6.56
N SER A 64 6.35 -0.12 7.37
CA SER A 64 6.53 -0.06 8.82
C SER A 64 5.17 -0.03 9.52
N ASP A 65 5.03 -0.87 10.55
CA ASP A 65 3.84 -0.92 11.38
C ASP A 65 3.85 0.18 12.46
N LEU A 66 2.79 0.98 12.51
CA LEU A 66 2.58 2.04 13.50
C LEU A 66 1.81 1.55 14.74
N SER A 67 1.25 0.33 14.74
CA SER A 67 0.33 -0.19 15.75
C SER A 67 0.91 -0.30 17.16
N THR A 68 2.24 -0.35 17.28
CA THR A 68 2.94 -0.39 18.57
C THR A 68 2.83 0.92 19.34
N THR A 69 2.69 2.05 18.63
CA THR A 69 2.73 3.40 19.20
C THR A 69 1.34 4.01 19.32
N TYR A 70 0.44 3.73 18.37
CA TYR A 70 -0.87 4.38 18.28
C TYR A 70 -2.02 3.41 18.57
N LYS A 71 -3.15 3.95 19.03
CA LYS A 71 -4.38 3.20 19.29
C LYS A 71 -5.44 3.56 18.26
N TRP A 72 -6.43 2.69 18.04
CA TRP A 72 -7.54 3.00 17.13
C TRP A 72 -8.36 4.21 17.60
N ASP A 73 -8.60 4.30 18.90
CA ASP A 73 -9.23 5.44 19.58
C ASP A 73 -8.39 5.77 20.83
N HIS A 74 -7.99 7.04 20.99
CA HIS A 74 -7.16 7.47 22.12
C HIS A 74 -7.98 7.84 23.36
N ASN A 75 -9.30 8.05 23.21
CA ASN A 75 -10.21 8.38 24.30
C ASN A 75 -11.58 7.71 24.10
N PRO A 76 -11.63 6.36 24.11
CA PRO A 76 -12.86 5.64 23.88
C PRO A 76 -13.89 5.89 25.00
N PRO A 77 -15.20 5.94 24.69
CA PRO A 77 -16.24 5.93 25.71
C PRO A 77 -16.20 4.63 26.52
N ALA A 78 -16.69 4.68 27.76
CA ALA A 78 -16.70 3.52 28.65
C ALA A 78 -17.45 2.33 28.00
N GLY A 79 -16.71 1.27 27.67
CA GLY A 79 -17.26 0.04 27.11
C GLY A 79 -17.43 0.02 25.58
N GLY A 80 -16.81 0.92 24.82
CA GLY A 80 -16.92 0.91 23.36
C GLY A 80 -15.84 1.69 22.62
N PHE A 81 -16.14 2.01 21.36
CA PHE A 81 -15.35 2.90 20.51
C PHE A 81 -16.22 4.08 20.10
N THR A 82 -15.58 5.22 19.81
CA THR A 82 -16.29 6.34 19.19
C THR A 82 -16.71 5.92 17.79
N GLN A 83 -18.02 5.94 17.52
CA GLN A 83 -18.54 5.62 16.20
C GLN A 83 -18.28 6.81 15.27
N THR A 84 -17.37 6.61 14.32
CA THR A 84 -17.15 7.53 13.21
C THR A 84 -18.16 7.18 12.13
N ASN A 85 -19.14 8.05 11.91
CA ASN A 85 -20.10 7.83 10.82
C ASN A 85 -19.42 8.05 9.47
N ASP A 86 -20.01 7.50 8.40
CA ASP A 86 -19.66 7.81 6.99
C ASP A 86 -18.30 7.31 6.46
N THR A 87 -17.78 6.19 6.97
CA THR A 87 -16.68 5.48 6.26
C THR A 87 -17.22 4.60 5.14
N LEU A 88 -16.58 4.62 3.98
CA LEU A 88 -16.89 3.77 2.83
C LEU A 88 -15.95 2.56 2.74
N SER A 89 -16.44 1.43 2.25
CA SER A 89 -15.61 0.22 2.09
C SER A 89 -14.75 0.23 0.83
N ALA A 90 -15.18 0.95 -0.21
CA ALA A 90 -14.63 0.84 -1.56
C ALA A 90 -13.14 1.21 -1.66
N ILE A 91 -12.44 0.59 -2.61
CA ILE A 91 -11.07 0.99 -3.00
C ILE A 91 -11.05 2.46 -3.41
N GLY A 92 -10.06 3.20 -2.94
CA GLY A 92 -9.90 4.64 -3.11
C GLY A 92 -10.58 5.47 -2.02
N SER A 93 -11.24 4.85 -1.04
CA SER A 93 -11.95 5.57 0.02
C SER A 93 -11.12 5.79 1.29
N GLY A 94 -9.98 5.11 1.46
CA GLY A 94 -9.21 5.15 2.70
C GLY A 94 -8.79 6.56 3.15
N ALA A 95 -8.36 7.41 2.21
CA ALA A 95 -7.98 8.79 2.51
C ALA A 95 -9.16 9.63 3.04
N ALA A 96 -10.33 9.54 2.39
CA ALA A 96 -11.53 10.24 2.83
C ALA A 96 -12.02 9.72 4.20
N ASN A 97 -12.00 8.40 4.39
CA ASN A 97 -12.33 7.77 5.67
C ASN A 97 -11.40 8.25 6.79
N THR A 98 -10.09 8.33 6.51
CA THR A 98 -9.08 8.77 7.48
C THR A 98 -9.35 10.20 7.91
N SER A 99 -9.63 11.10 6.97
CA SER A 99 -10.03 12.48 7.29
C SER A 99 -11.26 12.51 8.18
N GLY A 100 -12.32 11.76 7.84
CA GLY A 100 -13.55 11.71 8.63
C GLY A 100 -13.34 11.15 10.04
N ILE A 101 -12.44 10.17 10.21
CA ILE A 101 -12.06 9.63 11.52
C ILE A 101 -11.31 10.68 12.33
N VAL A 102 -10.33 11.39 11.75
CA VAL A 102 -9.60 12.47 12.44
C VAL A 102 -10.56 13.58 12.86
N ASP A 103 -11.50 13.97 12.00
CA ASP A 103 -12.52 14.99 12.31
C ASP A 103 -13.45 14.53 13.45
N SER A 104 -13.79 13.24 13.50
CA SER A 104 -14.68 12.68 14.52
C SER A 104 -14.00 12.47 15.88
N LEU A 105 -12.76 12.00 15.89
CA LEU A 105 -12.00 11.72 17.12
C LEU A 105 -11.23 12.93 17.63
N GLY A 106 -11.03 13.93 16.77
CA GLY A 106 -10.04 14.99 16.96
C GLY A 106 -8.62 14.51 16.68
N ALA A 107 -7.75 15.47 16.32
CA ALA A 107 -6.32 15.21 16.21
C ALA A 107 -5.76 14.72 17.56
N GLY A 108 -4.96 13.66 17.54
CA GLY A 108 -4.36 13.12 18.76
C GLY A 108 -3.64 11.79 18.53
N ALA A 109 -3.39 11.04 19.61
CA ALA A 109 -2.67 9.77 19.56
C ALA A 109 -3.54 8.60 19.04
N ASN A 110 -4.31 8.82 17.96
CA ASN A 110 -5.09 7.79 17.28
C ASN A 110 -4.43 7.38 15.94
N ALA A 111 -4.77 6.18 15.46
CA ALA A 111 -4.17 5.58 14.27
C ALA A 111 -4.38 6.43 13.00
N ALA A 112 -5.54 7.09 12.87
CA ALA A 112 -5.83 7.93 11.71
C ALA A 112 -4.91 9.16 11.66
N SER A 113 -4.76 9.85 12.80
CA SER A 113 -3.83 10.99 12.93
C SER A 113 -2.37 10.55 12.70
N ALA A 114 -2.00 9.36 13.18
CA ALA A 114 -0.68 8.81 12.96
C ALA A 114 -0.37 8.61 11.47
N CYS A 115 -1.35 8.13 10.68
CA CYS A 115 -1.20 8.02 9.24
C CYS A 115 -1.06 9.39 8.58
N THR A 116 -1.89 10.38 8.94
CA THR A 116 -1.81 11.72 8.32
C THR A 116 -0.53 12.46 8.66
N ASP A 117 0.06 12.19 9.82
CA ASP A 117 1.32 12.81 10.26
C ASP A 117 2.56 12.04 9.79
N LEU A 118 2.39 10.84 9.22
CA LEU A 118 3.50 10.00 8.79
C LEU A 118 4.21 10.63 7.57
N SER A 119 5.52 10.81 7.70
CA SER A 119 6.40 11.05 6.55
C SER A 119 7.37 9.90 6.40
N GLN A 120 7.16 9.08 5.37
CA GLN A 120 7.93 7.87 5.12
C GLN A 120 8.07 7.62 3.62
N GLY A 121 9.27 7.18 3.19
CA GLY A 121 9.52 6.86 1.79
C GLY A 121 9.39 8.04 0.83
N GLY A 122 9.50 9.28 1.33
CA GLY A 122 9.29 10.51 0.54
C GLY A 122 7.82 10.88 0.33
N LYS A 123 6.90 10.18 1.00
CA LYS A 123 5.45 10.42 0.97
C LYS A 123 4.95 11.00 2.28
N THR A 124 3.87 11.78 2.20
CA THR A 124 3.22 12.47 3.33
C THR A 124 1.69 12.35 3.26
N ASP A 125 1.19 11.51 2.37
CA ASP A 125 -0.22 11.30 2.06
C ASP A 125 -0.68 9.90 2.49
N TRP A 126 -0.08 9.37 3.56
CA TRP A 126 -0.45 8.08 4.14
C TRP A 126 -1.82 8.16 4.83
N TYR A 127 -2.59 7.07 4.75
CA TYR A 127 -3.95 6.98 5.28
C TYR A 127 -4.25 5.58 5.78
N LEU A 128 -5.31 5.44 6.59
CA LEU A 128 -5.86 4.14 6.98
C LEU A 128 -6.63 3.53 5.80
N PRO A 129 -6.39 2.26 5.45
CA PRO A 129 -7.08 1.63 4.34
C PRO A 129 -8.59 1.52 4.60
N SER A 130 -9.39 1.61 3.53
CA SER A 130 -10.77 1.13 3.55
C SER A 130 -10.80 -0.40 3.70
N THR A 131 -11.98 -0.95 3.99
CA THR A 131 -12.13 -2.41 4.17
C THR A 131 -11.74 -3.19 2.92
N ASP A 132 -12.07 -2.69 1.73
CA ASP A 132 -11.71 -3.37 0.48
C ASP A 132 -10.20 -3.24 0.20
N GLU A 133 -9.59 -2.08 0.49
CA GLU A 133 -8.14 -1.89 0.39
C GLU A 133 -7.38 -2.81 1.36
N LEU A 134 -7.86 -2.95 2.59
CA LEU A 134 -7.30 -3.86 3.58
C LEU A 134 -7.40 -5.32 3.11
N THR A 135 -8.53 -5.69 2.50
CA THR A 135 -8.73 -7.03 1.94
C THR A 135 -7.73 -7.34 0.82
N GLU A 136 -7.50 -6.37 -0.07
CA GLU A 136 -6.50 -6.47 -1.13
C GLU A 136 -5.07 -6.59 -0.57
N ALA A 137 -4.70 -5.72 0.37
CA ALA A 137 -3.40 -5.78 1.04
C ALA A 137 -3.18 -7.12 1.76
N TRP A 138 -4.19 -7.63 2.46
CA TRP A 138 -4.10 -8.92 3.12
C TRP A 138 -3.89 -10.05 2.11
N ARG A 139 -4.66 -10.06 1.02
CA ARG A 139 -4.61 -11.12 0.01
C ARG A 139 -3.29 -11.13 -0.77
N ASN A 140 -2.82 -9.96 -1.18
CA ASN A 140 -1.69 -9.85 -2.11
C ASN A 140 -0.35 -9.72 -1.37
N LEU A 141 -0.34 -9.35 -0.08
CA LEU A 141 0.87 -9.24 0.73
C LEU A 141 0.93 -10.24 1.88
N HIS A 142 0.08 -10.06 2.90
CA HIS A 142 0.19 -10.81 4.15
C HIS A 142 0.04 -12.33 3.94
N LYS A 143 -0.97 -12.74 3.17
CA LYS A 143 -1.22 -14.16 2.86
C LYS A 143 -0.05 -14.82 2.13
N GLU A 144 0.68 -14.06 1.32
CA GLU A 144 1.85 -14.52 0.56
C GLU A 144 3.16 -14.34 1.35
N GLY A 145 3.09 -13.92 2.62
CA GLY A 145 4.26 -13.72 3.48
C GLY A 145 5.11 -12.49 3.10
N LEU A 146 4.52 -11.52 2.39
CA LEU A 146 5.20 -10.30 1.95
C LEU A 146 4.91 -9.14 2.91
N GLY A 147 5.91 -8.28 3.13
CA GLY A 147 5.77 -7.03 3.90
C GLY A 147 5.84 -7.18 5.43
N SER A 148 5.94 -8.41 5.95
CA SER A 148 6.15 -8.68 7.38
C SER A 148 5.12 -8.03 8.31
N PHE A 149 3.87 -7.94 7.85
CA PHE A 149 2.75 -7.47 8.68
C PHE A 149 2.41 -8.53 9.75
N PRO A 150 2.14 -8.12 11.00
CA PRO A 150 1.83 -9.04 12.11
C PRO A 150 0.53 -9.84 11.91
#